data_AF-A0A7W5C2D1-F1
#
_entry.id   AF-A0A7W5C2D1-F1
#
_cell.length_a   1.000
_cell.length_b   1.000
_cell.length_c   1.000
_cell.angle_alpha   90.00
_cell.angle_beta   90.00
_cell.angle_gamma   90.00
#
_symmetry.space_group_name_H-M   'P 1'
#
loop_
_entity.id
_entity.type
_entity.pdbx_description
1 polymer ?
#
loop_
_entity_poly.entity_id
_entity_poly.type
_entity_poly.pdbx_seq_one_letter_code
_entity_poly.pdbx_strand_id
1 'polypeptide(L)'
;MIEQILNPIIKPIKRKIIAPLKRAKTLPKRALAVIRRWLVTAIFGPLRSLNNYLRVGSYFIAKKLIALILIITLFIVYFGFISPPAFINKWFGRTPQLEASAAADKGFTGPASIMDADGNLLFKGQLENGQYTGNGKLFFPDGKLRYQGDFAKGMMEGAGELYTAEGILLYRGAFAADQYSGAGTLFYPDGQPKYEGLFLAGAYEGAGTAFAADGSMIYSGAFLKGVFSGDGKLYSGKDKLLYEGQFNNGIYEGAGKQFDGNGVLLYEGNFLAGKLSGPAKEYFPSGFVKYDGAFLLGSYHGAGSLFNETGSTVYVGSFANGVQNGSGQAFNAAGGVVYDGKFVNGKYEGVGTLFDADGAPLYKGFFRQGNLYAEGFISLSLVKLQETLGAPDAPVLPLEEEPLEDGTVIEGTLPDDASDANGSVISPLPSAAPTATDQGAIQPSATPTATDQGAIQPSATPEASAVPSSSPTPNNEVQTLSASNESVTIADIATMTDAPASDSVPPIEGEIGEEVILPQTLTFSAMQLSFVLEVDVDNPEAFYVQRLTTWNPVIMEQTYSRLLAAKTVSAKEQLENGRTNLIFKSGTTLLTFLMNKNKPVRLEMSSILTGSE
;
A
#
# COMPACT_ATOMS: atom_id res chain seq x y z
N MET A 1 -82.29 -30.73 50.07
CA MET A 1 -80.91 -30.22 49.86
C MET A 1 -80.38 -30.47 48.44
N ILE A 2 -80.57 -31.65 47.84
CA ILE A 2 -80.06 -31.94 46.48
C ILE A 2 -80.72 -31.07 45.38
N GLU A 3 -82.02 -30.77 45.47
CA GLU A 3 -82.72 -29.99 44.42
C GLU A 3 -82.31 -28.51 44.33
N GLN A 4 -81.88 -27.89 45.44
CA GLN A 4 -81.38 -26.50 45.42
C GLN A 4 -79.99 -26.38 44.80
N ILE A 5 -79.16 -27.42 44.90
CA ILE A 5 -77.81 -27.46 44.31
C ILE A 5 -77.88 -27.70 42.79
N LEU A 6 -78.87 -28.46 42.31
CA LEU A 6 -78.98 -28.83 40.90
C LEU A 6 -79.68 -27.79 40.02
N ASN A 7 -80.58 -26.96 40.55
CA ASN A 7 -81.35 -25.99 39.76
C ASN A 7 -80.52 -24.95 38.96
N PRO A 8 -79.42 -24.37 39.49
CA PRO A 8 -78.58 -23.45 38.71
C PRO A 8 -77.77 -24.16 37.60
N ILE A 9 -77.53 -25.48 37.72
CA ILE A 9 -76.81 -26.30 36.75
C ILE A 9 -77.75 -26.81 35.64
N ILE A 10 -79.00 -27.17 35.97
CA ILE A 10 -79.98 -27.72 35.03
C ILE A 10 -80.54 -26.66 34.07
N LYS A 11 -80.68 -25.41 34.51
CA LYS A 11 -81.26 -24.31 33.73
C LYS A 11 -80.50 -24.01 32.41
N PRO A 12 -79.15 -23.92 32.39
CA PRO A 12 -78.40 -23.77 31.14
C PRO A 12 -78.38 -25.04 30.27
N ILE A 13 -78.40 -26.24 30.87
CA ILE A 13 -78.48 -27.54 30.16
C ILE A 13 -79.79 -27.65 29.35
N LYS A 14 -80.92 -27.25 29.93
CA LYS A 14 -82.23 -27.25 29.26
C LYS A 14 -82.25 -26.34 28.03
N ARG A 15 -81.49 -25.24 28.05
CA ARG A 15 -81.44 -24.24 26.98
C ARG A 15 -80.44 -24.60 25.87
N LYS A 16 -79.29 -25.20 26.20
CA LYS A 16 -78.22 -25.52 25.23
C LYS A 16 -78.20 -26.95 24.69
N ILE A 17 -78.74 -27.96 25.40
CA ILE A 17 -78.68 -29.37 24.97
C ILE A 17 -80.03 -29.87 24.44
N ILE A 18 -81.14 -29.56 25.13
CA ILE A 18 -82.47 -30.06 24.75
C ILE A 18 -83.05 -29.31 23.54
N ALA A 19 -82.73 -28.02 23.39
CA ALA A 19 -83.18 -27.20 22.26
C ALA A 19 -82.59 -27.63 20.89
N PRO A 20 -81.29 -27.95 20.75
CA PRO A 20 -80.76 -28.51 19.50
C PRO A 20 -81.11 -29.99 19.27
N LEU A 21 -81.38 -30.78 20.33
CA LEU A 21 -81.94 -32.13 20.16
C LEU A 21 -83.32 -32.13 19.48
N LYS A 22 -84.11 -31.05 19.63
CA LYS A 22 -85.35 -30.84 18.84
C LYS A 22 -85.08 -30.55 17.35
N ARG A 23 -83.85 -30.15 16.98
CA ARG A 23 -83.45 -29.80 15.61
C ARG A 23 -82.64 -30.89 14.90
N ALA A 24 -82.28 -31.99 15.58
CA ALA A 24 -81.57 -33.12 14.97
C ALA A 24 -82.49 -33.89 14.01
N LYS A 25 -82.44 -33.54 12.72
CA LYS A 25 -83.29 -34.10 11.65
C LYS A 25 -82.83 -35.48 11.13
N THR A 26 -81.71 -36.02 11.61
CA THR A 26 -81.06 -37.21 11.04
C THR A 26 -81.00 -38.44 11.94
N LEU A 27 -81.63 -38.42 13.12
CA LEU A 27 -81.72 -39.60 13.98
C LEU A 27 -83.02 -40.39 13.69
N PRO A 28 -82.97 -41.73 13.55
CA PRO A 28 -84.17 -42.54 13.32
C PRO A 28 -85.15 -42.32 14.47
N LYS A 29 -86.36 -41.84 14.15
CA LYS A 29 -87.39 -41.35 15.11
C LYS A 29 -87.66 -42.33 16.26
N ARG A 30 -87.48 -43.64 16.05
CA ARG A 30 -87.66 -44.69 17.06
C ARG A 30 -86.55 -44.70 18.12
N ALA A 31 -85.28 -44.53 17.74
CA ALA A 31 -84.16 -44.50 18.69
C ALA A 31 -84.22 -43.26 19.59
N LEU A 32 -84.54 -42.10 19.01
CA LEU A 32 -84.70 -40.85 19.77
C LEU A 32 -85.88 -40.93 20.75
N ALA A 33 -86.98 -41.59 20.38
CA ALA A 33 -88.15 -41.77 21.24
C ALA A 33 -87.86 -42.70 22.44
N VAL A 34 -87.10 -43.78 22.22
CA VAL A 34 -86.67 -44.72 23.28
C VAL A 34 -85.71 -44.03 24.25
N ILE A 35 -84.69 -43.34 23.73
CA ILE A 35 -83.73 -42.59 24.55
C ILE A 35 -84.45 -41.47 25.30
N ARG A 36 -85.37 -40.73 24.66
CA ARG A 36 -86.16 -39.68 25.30
C ARG A 36 -87.05 -40.20 26.42
N ARG A 37 -87.77 -41.31 26.21
CA ARG A 37 -88.58 -41.94 27.27
C ARG A 37 -87.69 -42.43 28.41
N TRP A 38 -86.56 -43.06 28.10
CA TRP A 38 -85.62 -43.53 29.11
C TRP A 38 -85.03 -42.38 29.93
N LEU A 39 -84.55 -41.30 29.30
CA LEU A 39 -83.97 -40.13 29.97
C LEU A 39 -84.98 -39.39 30.84
N VAL A 40 -86.21 -39.19 30.35
CA VAL A 40 -87.24 -38.43 31.09
C VAL A 40 -87.69 -39.20 32.34
N THR A 41 -87.90 -40.53 32.22
CA THR A 41 -88.25 -41.37 33.37
C THR A 41 -87.07 -41.50 34.34
N ALA A 42 -85.84 -41.62 33.82
CA ALA A 42 -84.63 -41.73 34.61
C ALA A 42 -84.22 -40.42 35.31
N ILE A 43 -84.65 -39.23 34.87
CA ILE A 43 -84.30 -37.94 35.51
C ILE A 43 -85.46 -37.40 36.36
N PHE A 44 -86.71 -37.52 35.91
CA PHE A 44 -87.88 -36.88 36.53
C PHE A 44 -88.87 -37.84 37.22
N GLY A 45 -88.66 -39.16 37.19
CA GLY A 45 -89.56 -40.12 37.87
C GLY A 45 -89.55 -39.99 39.41
N PRO A 46 -90.68 -40.24 40.12
CA PRO A 46 -90.74 -40.17 41.58
C PRO A 46 -89.91 -41.30 42.24
N LEU A 47 -89.23 -40.99 43.35
CA LEU A 47 -88.28 -41.87 44.06
C LEU A 47 -88.94 -43.07 44.80
N ARG A 48 -90.24 -43.32 44.64
CA ARG A 48 -91.02 -44.27 45.48
C ARG A 48 -91.29 -45.66 44.85
N SER A 49 -90.59 -46.05 43.78
CA SER A 49 -90.80 -47.35 43.11
C SER A 49 -89.49 -48.13 42.99
N LEU A 50 -89.50 -49.41 43.38
CA LEU A 50 -88.35 -50.33 43.31
C LEU A 50 -87.79 -50.47 41.86
N ASN A 51 -88.64 -50.26 40.85
CA ASN A 51 -88.26 -50.29 39.43
C ASN A 51 -87.31 -49.16 39.00
N ASN A 52 -87.11 -48.13 39.85
CA ASN A 52 -86.19 -47.01 39.58
C ASN A 52 -84.76 -47.25 40.08
N TYR A 53 -84.48 -48.43 40.63
CA TYR A 53 -83.16 -48.83 41.12
C TYR A 53 -82.60 -50.00 40.29
N LEU A 54 -81.29 -50.03 40.11
CA LEU A 54 -80.55 -51.17 39.56
C LEU A 54 -79.89 -51.89 40.73
N ARG A 55 -80.14 -53.20 40.85
CA ARG A 55 -79.51 -54.04 41.87
C ARG A 55 -78.15 -54.47 41.36
N VAL A 56 -77.09 -54.05 42.05
CA VAL A 56 -75.71 -54.46 41.77
C VAL A 56 -75.19 -55.10 43.05
N GLY A 57 -75.15 -56.43 43.08
CA GLY A 57 -74.83 -57.19 44.30
C GLY A 57 -75.84 -56.94 45.42
N SER A 58 -75.36 -56.47 46.58
CA SER A 58 -76.15 -56.13 47.77
C SER A 58 -76.69 -54.69 47.79
N TYR A 59 -76.32 -53.84 46.84
CA TYR A 59 -76.69 -52.42 46.82
C TYR A 59 -77.71 -52.08 45.73
N PHE A 60 -78.60 -51.14 46.04
CA PHE A 60 -79.57 -50.57 45.11
C PHE A 60 -79.11 -49.18 44.66
N ILE A 61 -78.63 -49.07 43.43
CA ILE A 61 -78.18 -47.78 42.86
C ILE A 61 -79.35 -47.16 42.10
N ALA A 62 -79.71 -45.93 42.44
CA ALA A 62 -80.77 -45.22 41.73
C ALA A 62 -80.39 -45.01 40.26
N LYS A 63 -81.29 -45.34 39.32
CA LYS A 63 -81.09 -45.09 37.88
C LYS A 63 -80.85 -43.60 37.60
N LYS A 64 -81.39 -42.70 38.44
CA LYS A 64 -81.11 -41.25 38.46
C LYS A 64 -79.63 -40.92 38.66
N LEU A 65 -78.97 -41.62 39.58
CA LEU A 65 -77.56 -41.39 39.89
C LEU A 65 -76.67 -41.85 38.72
N ILE A 66 -77.00 -43.01 38.12
CA ILE A 66 -76.29 -43.53 36.95
C ILE A 66 -76.48 -42.59 35.75
N ALA A 67 -77.70 -42.11 35.49
CA ALA A 67 -77.96 -41.15 34.42
C ALA A 67 -77.25 -39.82 34.67
N LEU A 68 -77.18 -39.34 35.91
CA LEU A 68 -76.45 -38.14 36.29
C LEU A 68 -74.94 -38.31 36.07
N ILE A 69 -74.36 -39.42 36.52
CA ILE A 69 -72.94 -39.75 36.30
C ILE A 69 -72.66 -39.81 34.81
N LEU A 70 -73.49 -40.50 34.03
CA LEU A 70 -73.32 -40.62 32.57
C LEU A 70 -73.40 -39.26 31.87
N ILE A 71 -74.31 -38.37 32.29
CA ILE A 71 -74.40 -36.99 31.79
C ILE A 71 -73.16 -36.19 32.19
N ILE A 72 -72.69 -36.29 33.44
CA ILE A 72 -71.46 -35.62 33.91
C ILE A 72 -70.24 -36.13 33.13
N THR A 73 -70.12 -37.45 32.92
CA THR A 73 -69.04 -38.04 32.12
C THR A 73 -69.11 -37.55 30.68
N LEU A 74 -70.30 -37.52 30.06
CA LEU A 74 -70.47 -36.99 28.71
C LEU A 74 -70.13 -35.50 28.62
N PHE A 75 -70.44 -34.74 29.67
CA PHE A 75 -70.09 -33.32 29.80
C PHE A 75 -68.57 -33.14 29.95
N ILE A 76 -67.91 -33.96 30.77
CA ILE A 76 -66.45 -33.97 30.94
C ILE A 76 -65.76 -34.36 29.62
N VAL A 77 -66.27 -35.36 28.91
CA VAL A 77 -65.74 -35.75 27.59
C VAL A 77 -65.94 -34.62 26.57
N TYR A 78 -67.11 -34.01 26.54
CA TYR A 78 -67.40 -32.90 25.62
C TYR A 78 -66.53 -31.67 25.89
N PHE A 79 -66.43 -31.23 27.15
CA PHE A 79 -65.60 -30.07 27.52
C PHE A 79 -64.11 -30.40 27.63
N GLY A 80 -63.72 -31.67 27.80
CA GLY A 80 -62.33 -32.09 27.81
C GLY A 80 -61.74 -32.26 26.41
N PHE A 81 -62.54 -32.76 25.45
CA PHE A 81 -62.06 -33.15 24.12
C PHE A 81 -62.68 -32.39 22.96
N ILE A 82 -63.94 -31.94 23.03
CA ILE A 82 -64.65 -31.38 21.86
C ILE A 82 -64.67 -29.86 21.86
N SER A 83 -64.92 -29.21 23.00
CA SER A 83 -65.00 -27.74 23.09
C SER A 83 -64.71 -27.22 24.49
N PRO A 84 -63.44 -27.21 24.95
CA PRO A 84 -63.08 -26.70 26.28
C PRO A 84 -63.42 -25.21 26.44
N PRO A 85 -63.98 -24.78 27.58
CA PRO A 85 -64.14 -23.36 27.90
C PRO A 85 -62.77 -22.71 28.10
N ALA A 86 -62.65 -21.41 27.83
CA ALA A 86 -61.38 -20.68 27.88
C ALA A 86 -60.57 -20.85 29.20
N PHE A 87 -61.24 -21.03 30.34
CA PHE A 87 -60.59 -21.27 31.63
C PHE A 87 -59.85 -22.62 31.71
N ILE A 88 -60.37 -23.67 31.03
CA ILE A 88 -59.73 -25.00 30.98
C ILE A 88 -58.44 -24.92 30.15
N ASN A 89 -58.43 -24.17 29.04
CA ASN A 89 -57.20 -23.98 28.25
C ASN A 89 -56.09 -23.29 29.06
N LYS A 90 -56.44 -22.33 29.92
CA LYS A 90 -55.50 -21.68 30.84
C LYS A 90 -54.99 -22.63 31.93
N TRP A 91 -55.83 -23.56 32.42
CA TRP A 91 -55.45 -24.53 33.45
C TRP A 91 -54.56 -25.67 32.92
N PHE A 92 -54.74 -26.09 31.67
CA PHE A 92 -53.94 -27.16 31.04
C PHE A 92 -52.71 -26.65 30.27
N GLY A 93 -52.37 -25.36 30.37
CA GLY A 93 -51.18 -24.79 29.72
C GLY A 93 -51.19 -24.88 28.19
N ARG A 94 -52.38 -24.97 27.56
CA ARG A 94 -52.49 -25.07 26.10
C ARG A 94 -52.35 -23.68 25.49
N THR A 95 -51.40 -23.51 24.58
CA THR A 95 -51.20 -22.25 23.85
C THR A 95 -52.43 -21.96 22.97
N PRO A 96 -53.08 -20.79 23.12
CA PRO A 96 -54.18 -20.39 22.24
C PRO A 96 -53.71 -20.29 20.79
N GLN A 97 -54.56 -20.77 19.88
CA GLN A 97 -54.43 -20.59 18.43
C GLN A 97 -55.23 -19.34 18.06
N LEU A 98 -54.59 -18.35 17.44
CA LEU A 98 -55.22 -17.09 17.03
C LEU A 98 -55.08 -16.94 15.50
N GLU A 99 -56.12 -16.46 14.84
CA GLU A 99 -55.97 -15.93 13.47
C GLU A 99 -55.22 -14.59 13.51
N ALA A 100 -54.38 -14.32 12.52
CA ALA A 100 -53.51 -13.15 12.47
C ALA A 100 -54.25 -11.81 12.71
N SER A 101 -55.41 -11.61 12.07
CA SER A 101 -56.24 -10.40 12.27
C SER A 101 -56.81 -10.31 13.69
N ALA A 102 -57.29 -11.43 14.24
CA ALA A 102 -57.90 -11.48 15.56
C ALA A 102 -56.89 -11.29 16.71
N ALA A 103 -55.62 -11.63 16.50
CA ALA A 103 -54.53 -11.42 17.47
C ALA A 103 -54.18 -9.93 17.62
N ALA A 104 -54.14 -9.20 16.49
CA ALA A 104 -53.86 -7.76 16.46
C ALA A 104 -55.01 -6.96 17.08
N ASP A 105 -56.26 -7.30 16.75
CA ASP A 105 -57.45 -6.53 17.18
C ASP A 105 -57.72 -6.57 18.69
N LYS A 106 -57.20 -7.58 19.41
CA LYS A 106 -57.52 -7.81 20.83
C LYS A 106 -56.40 -7.45 21.80
N GLY A 107 -55.25 -6.98 21.32
CA GLY A 107 -54.12 -6.63 22.18
C GLY A 107 -53.68 -7.78 23.09
N PHE A 108 -53.64 -9.01 22.56
CA PHE A 108 -53.35 -10.20 23.35
C PHE A 108 -51.92 -10.17 23.92
N THR A 109 -51.76 -10.62 25.16
CA THR A 109 -50.47 -10.76 25.84
C THR A 109 -50.31 -12.17 26.41
N GLY A 110 -49.17 -12.81 26.12
CA GLY A 110 -48.81 -14.17 26.53
C GLY A 110 -48.41 -15.09 25.37
N PRO A 111 -48.20 -16.39 25.62
CA PRO A 111 -47.79 -17.32 24.58
C PRO A 111 -48.95 -17.60 23.62
N ALA A 112 -48.70 -17.52 22.31
CA ALA A 112 -49.68 -17.77 21.27
C ALA A 112 -49.07 -18.43 20.03
N SER A 113 -49.93 -19.11 19.28
CA SER A 113 -49.66 -19.55 17.91
C SER A 113 -50.56 -18.75 16.97
N ILE A 114 -49.97 -18.08 15.98
CA ILE A 114 -50.69 -17.29 14.98
C ILE A 114 -50.75 -18.06 13.68
N MET A 115 -51.95 -18.16 13.10
CA MET A 115 -52.21 -18.78 11.80
C MET A 115 -52.68 -17.75 10.78
N ASP A 116 -52.41 -18.00 9.50
CA ASP A 116 -53.04 -17.29 8.39
C ASP A 116 -54.50 -17.74 8.17
N ALA A 117 -55.18 -17.16 7.17
CA ALA A 117 -56.58 -17.48 6.85
C ALA A 117 -56.77 -18.92 6.34
N ASP A 118 -55.72 -19.53 5.81
CA ASP A 118 -55.71 -20.90 5.29
C ASP A 118 -55.35 -21.93 6.38
N GLY A 119 -54.99 -21.47 7.59
CA GLY A 119 -54.62 -22.28 8.74
C GLY A 119 -53.13 -22.62 8.84
N ASN A 120 -52.28 -22.03 8.00
CA ASN A 120 -50.83 -22.22 8.07
C ASN A 120 -50.26 -21.45 9.26
N LEU A 121 -49.34 -22.06 10.00
CA LEU A 121 -48.68 -21.44 11.14
C LEU A 121 -47.74 -20.34 10.65
N LEU A 122 -47.96 -19.10 11.09
CA LEU A 122 -47.09 -17.95 10.79
C LEU A 122 -46.13 -17.64 11.93
N PHE A 123 -46.59 -17.74 13.18
CA PHE A 123 -45.77 -17.41 14.35
C PHE A 123 -46.11 -18.29 15.55
N LYS A 124 -45.10 -18.59 16.36
CA LYS A 124 -45.24 -19.28 17.64
C LYS A 124 -44.28 -18.66 18.65
N GLY A 125 -44.80 -17.99 19.67
CA GLY A 125 -43.97 -17.26 20.64
C GLY A 125 -44.79 -16.45 21.63
N GLN A 126 -44.14 -15.49 22.29
CA GLN A 126 -44.83 -14.55 23.19
C GLN A 126 -45.37 -13.35 22.39
N LEU A 127 -46.54 -12.88 22.81
CA LEU A 127 -47.13 -11.63 22.36
C LEU A 127 -47.25 -10.64 23.52
N GLU A 128 -47.12 -9.36 23.22
CA GLU A 128 -47.45 -8.27 24.14
C GLU A 128 -48.21 -7.20 23.36
N ASN A 129 -49.44 -6.92 23.81
CA ASN A 129 -50.36 -6.00 23.12
C ASN A 129 -50.54 -6.33 21.63
N GLY A 130 -50.60 -7.63 21.30
CA GLY A 130 -50.74 -8.13 19.92
C GLY A 130 -49.47 -8.10 19.07
N GLN A 131 -48.33 -7.62 19.61
CA GLN A 131 -47.04 -7.57 18.91
C GLN A 131 -46.12 -8.71 19.36
N TYR A 132 -45.22 -9.15 18.48
CA TYR A 132 -44.21 -10.17 18.82
C TYR A 132 -43.23 -9.61 19.85
N THR A 133 -42.98 -10.40 20.91
CA THR A 133 -42.04 -10.03 21.98
C THR A 133 -41.31 -11.28 22.47
N GLY A 134 -40.12 -11.10 23.03
CA GLY A 134 -39.30 -12.19 23.59
C GLY A 134 -39.01 -13.30 22.57
N ASN A 135 -38.74 -14.51 23.06
CA ASN A 135 -38.38 -15.61 22.19
C ASN A 135 -39.57 -16.13 21.37
N GLY A 136 -39.37 -16.34 20.06
CA GLY A 136 -40.40 -16.83 19.16
C GLY A 136 -39.84 -17.50 17.90
N LYS A 137 -40.73 -18.13 17.15
CA LYS A 137 -40.47 -18.71 15.84
C LYS A 137 -41.45 -18.13 14.82
N LEU A 138 -40.92 -17.60 13.73
CA LEU A 138 -41.65 -17.11 12.57
C LEU A 138 -41.49 -18.11 11.42
N PHE A 139 -42.56 -18.36 10.68
CA PHE A 139 -42.61 -19.34 9.60
C PHE A 139 -43.04 -18.67 8.29
N PHE A 140 -42.62 -19.24 7.17
CA PHE A 140 -43.16 -18.93 5.85
C PHE A 140 -44.55 -19.56 5.67
N PRO A 141 -45.35 -19.10 4.69
CA PRO A 141 -46.67 -19.69 4.40
C PRO A 141 -46.63 -21.20 4.07
N ASP A 142 -45.49 -21.71 3.59
CA ASP A 142 -45.28 -23.14 3.32
C ASP A 142 -44.94 -23.97 4.59
N GLY A 143 -44.91 -23.32 5.77
CA GLY A 143 -44.62 -23.93 7.06
C GLY A 143 -43.14 -24.06 7.39
N LYS A 144 -42.21 -23.64 6.52
CA LYS A 144 -40.77 -23.66 6.83
C LYS A 144 -40.40 -22.56 7.81
N LEU A 145 -39.39 -22.83 8.63
CA LEU A 145 -38.89 -21.84 9.59
C LEU A 145 -38.27 -20.67 8.81
N ARG A 146 -38.73 -19.46 9.11
CA ARG A 146 -38.18 -18.20 8.57
C ARG A 146 -37.20 -17.57 9.55
N TYR A 147 -37.58 -17.49 10.82
CA TYR A 147 -36.75 -16.92 11.87
C TYR A 147 -37.02 -17.62 13.20
N GLN A 148 -35.99 -17.78 14.01
CA GLN A 148 -36.09 -18.22 15.39
C GLN A 148 -35.16 -17.36 16.24
N GLY A 149 -35.70 -16.65 17.22
CA GLY A 149 -34.92 -15.74 18.04
C GLY A 149 -35.79 -14.83 18.88
N ASP A 150 -35.19 -13.75 19.37
CA ASP A 150 -35.89 -12.76 20.17
C ASP A 150 -36.61 -11.74 19.28
N PHE A 151 -37.67 -11.16 19.84
CA PHE A 151 -38.50 -10.13 19.22
C PHE A 151 -38.71 -8.98 20.19
N ALA A 152 -38.81 -7.77 19.67
CA ALA A 152 -39.25 -6.60 20.41
C ALA A 152 -40.14 -5.72 19.53
N LYS A 153 -41.34 -5.37 20.03
CA LYS A 153 -42.31 -4.53 19.32
C LYS A 153 -42.62 -5.02 17.89
N GLY A 154 -42.73 -6.34 17.72
CA GLY A 154 -43.02 -6.96 16.44
C GLY A 154 -41.82 -7.18 15.51
N MET A 155 -40.65 -6.61 15.83
CA MET A 155 -39.43 -6.72 15.03
C MET A 155 -38.47 -7.76 15.60
N MET A 156 -37.63 -8.35 14.75
CA MET A 156 -36.51 -9.19 15.16
C MET A 156 -35.51 -8.34 15.94
N GLU A 157 -35.14 -8.81 17.13
CA GLU A 157 -34.27 -8.11 18.08
C GLU A 157 -33.42 -9.15 18.82
N GLY A 158 -32.23 -8.78 19.31
CA GLY A 158 -31.41 -9.69 20.12
C GLY A 158 -30.90 -10.88 19.31
N ALA A 159 -30.67 -12.03 19.94
CA ALA A 159 -30.07 -13.18 19.27
C ALA A 159 -31.09 -13.95 18.44
N GLY A 160 -30.73 -14.34 17.22
CA GLY A 160 -31.61 -15.11 16.35
C GLY A 160 -30.91 -15.83 15.19
N GLU A 161 -31.68 -16.70 14.54
CA GLU A 161 -31.34 -17.44 13.34
C GLU A 161 -32.37 -17.13 12.25
N LEU A 162 -31.91 -16.72 11.08
CA LEU A 162 -32.73 -16.40 9.92
C LEU A 162 -32.48 -17.43 8.81
N TYR A 163 -33.55 -17.86 8.15
CA TYR A 163 -33.53 -18.90 7.14
C TYR A 163 -34.18 -18.41 5.83
N THR A 164 -33.71 -18.95 4.71
CA THR A 164 -34.30 -18.76 3.38
C THR A 164 -35.61 -19.53 3.21
N ALA A 165 -36.38 -19.26 2.15
CA ALA A 165 -37.60 -20.00 1.82
C ALA A 165 -37.33 -21.48 1.48
N GLU A 166 -36.08 -21.83 1.19
CA GLU A 166 -35.63 -23.20 0.99
C GLU A 166 -35.37 -23.93 2.32
N GLY A 167 -35.33 -23.21 3.44
CA GLY A 167 -34.99 -23.72 4.77
C GLY A 167 -33.49 -23.72 5.07
N ILE A 168 -32.69 -23.03 4.25
CA ILE A 168 -31.24 -22.93 4.43
C ILE A 168 -30.93 -21.79 5.41
N LEU A 169 -30.06 -22.03 6.39
CA LEU A 169 -29.60 -21.01 7.34
C LEU A 169 -28.89 -19.89 6.59
N LEU A 170 -29.42 -18.67 6.68
CA LEU A 170 -28.87 -17.48 6.03
C LEU A 170 -27.98 -16.70 6.99
N TYR A 171 -28.42 -16.51 8.23
CA TYR A 171 -27.72 -15.71 9.22
C TYR A 171 -27.96 -16.25 10.63
N ARG A 172 -26.94 -16.19 11.48
CA ARG A 172 -27.02 -16.43 12.93
C ARG A 172 -26.29 -15.30 13.63
N GLY A 173 -26.95 -14.58 14.51
CA GLY A 173 -26.31 -13.48 15.23
C GLY A 173 -27.31 -12.56 15.90
N ALA A 174 -26.85 -11.36 16.24
CA ALA A 174 -27.70 -10.35 16.82
C ALA A 174 -28.48 -9.57 15.75
N PHE A 175 -29.66 -9.10 16.15
CA PHE A 175 -30.60 -8.31 15.37
C PHE A 175 -30.98 -7.05 16.14
N ALA A 176 -31.25 -5.97 15.41
CA ALA A 176 -31.87 -4.76 15.95
C ALA A 176 -32.84 -4.21 14.89
N ALA A 177 -34.11 -4.03 15.26
CA ALA A 177 -35.15 -3.51 14.36
C ALA A 177 -35.17 -4.18 12.96
N ASP A 178 -35.24 -5.52 12.93
CA ASP A 178 -35.26 -6.35 11.72
C ASP A 178 -33.95 -6.39 10.90
N GLN A 179 -32.87 -5.75 11.36
CA GLN A 179 -31.58 -5.71 10.67
C GLN A 179 -30.49 -6.45 11.45
N TYR A 180 -29.49 -6.97 10.73
CA TYR A 180 -28.31 -7.55 11.36
C TYR A 180 -27.56 -6.47 12.15
N SER A 181 -27.20 -6.78 13.39
CA SER A 181 -26.55 -5.85 14.29
C SER A 181 -25.67 -6.60 15.28
N GLY A 182 -24.53 -6.03 15.68
CA GLY A 182 -23.61 -6.70 16.59
C GLY A 182 -22.93 -7.92 15.97
N ALA A 183 -22.53 -8.89 16.79
CA ALA A 183 -21.81 -10.06 16.31
C ALA A 183 -22.75 -11.04 15.60
N GLY A 184 -22.30 -11.57 14.46
CA GLY A 184 -23.04 -12.58 13.70
C GLY A 184 -22.22 -13.28 12.62
N THR A 185 -22.81 -14.33 12.07
CA THR A 185 -22.31 -15.10 10.94
C THR A 185 -23.36 -15.11 9.84
N LEU A 186 -22.98 -14.69 8.65
CA LEU A 186 -23.74 -14.83 7.42
C LEU A 186 -23.24 -16.06 6.67
N PHE A 187 -24.13 -16.85 6.07
CA PHE A 187 -23.81 -18.12 5.42
C PHE A 187 -24.11 -18.10 3.92
N TYR A 188 -23.36 -18.91 3.16
CA TYR A 188 -23.70 -19.31 1.80
C TYR A 188 -24.78 -20.40 1.78
N PRO A 189 -25.44 -20.66 0.63
CA PRO A 189 -26.46 -21.70 0.52
C PRO A 189 -26.00 -23.14 0.83
N ASP A 190 -24.69 -23.40 0.76
CA ASP A 190 -24.07 -24.68 1.12
C ASP A 190 -23.76 -24.81 2.62
N GLY A 191 -24.03 -23.77 3.40
CA GLY A 191 -23.78 -23.71 4.84
C GLY A 191 -22.38 -23.23 5.24
N GLN A 192 -21.50 -22.90 4.28
CA GLN A 192 -20.20 -22.30 4.59
C GLN A 192 -20.37 -20.86 5.09
N PRO A 193 -19.54 -20.39 6.03
CA PRO A 193 -19.56 -18.99 6.42
C PRO A 193 -19.20 -18.13 5.22
N LYS A 194 -19.98 -17.07 4.99
CA LYS A 194 -19.70 -16.01 4.02
C LYS A 194 -19.00 -14.83 4.70
N TYR A 195 -19.43 -14.52 5.92
CA TYR A 195 -18.85 -13.48 6.75
C TYR A 195 -19.09 -13.80 8.21
N GLU A 196 -18.07 -13.61 9.03
CA GLU A 196 -18.13 -13.72 10.50
C GLU A 196 -17.57 -12.43 11.10
N GLY A 197 -18.38 -11.71 11.87
CA GLY A 197 -17.93 -10.45 12.44
C GLY A 197 -19.04 -9.58 12.96
N LEU A 198 -18.73 -8.30 13.05
CA LEU A 198 -19.66 -7.28 13.51
C LEU A 198 -20.51 -6.72 12.35
N PHE A 199 -21.76 -6.39 12.67
CA PHE A 199 -22.75 -5.81 11.78
C PHE A 199 -23.32 -4.53 12.37
N LEU A 200 -23.63 -3.57 11.52
CA LEU A 200 -24.40 -2.38 11.87
C LEU A 200 -25.40 -2.08 10.76
N ALA A 201 -26.68 -2.05 11.11
CA ALA A 201 -27.77 -1.77 10.16
C ALA A 201 -27.72 -2.67 8.89
N GLY A 202 -27.42 -3.96 9.07
CA GLY A 202 -27.32 -4.94 7.99
C GLY A 202 -26.00 -4.96 7.22
N ALA A 203 -25.12 -3.96 7.39
CA ALA A 203 -23.81 -3.90 6.74
C ALA A 203 -22.71 -4.48 7.63
N TYR A 204 -21.61 -4.96 7.03
CA TYR A 204 -20.40 -5.33 7.78
C TYR A 204 -19.77 -4.07 8.37
N GLU A 205 -19.41 -4.11 9.64
CA GLU A 205 -18.91 -2.95 10.37
C GLU A 205 -17.92 -3.42 11.43
N GLY A 206 -16.80 -2.73 11.66
CA GLY A 206 -15.81 -3.14 12.65
C GLY A 206 -15.06 -4.41 12.27
N ALA A 207 -14.60 -5.18 13.26
CA ALA A 207 -13.79 -6.38 13.00
C ALA A 207 -14.63 -7.53 12.40
N GLY A 208 -14.11 -8.16 11.35
CA GLY A 208 -14.73 -9.31 10.71
C GLY A 208 -13.78 -10.09 9.80
N THR A 209 -14.26 -11.25 9.36
CA THR A 209 -13.59 -12.13 8.40
C THR A 209 -14.58 -12.51 7.31
N ALA A 210 -14.18 -12.30 6.05
CA ALA A 210 -14.95 -12.65 4.86
C ALA A 210 -14.35 -13.88 4.18
N PHE A 211 -15.22 -14.75 3.68
CA PHE A 211 -14.86 -16.04 3.10
C PHE A 211 -15.47 -16.21 1.71
N ALA A 212 -14.79 -16.99 0.87
CA ALA A 212 -15.31 -17.45 -0.42
C ALA A 212 -16.25 -18.65 -0.23
N ALA A 213 -16.98 -19.01 -1.29
CA ALA A 213 -17.91 -20.14 -1.25
C ALA A 213 -17.22 -21.50 -1.02
N ASP A 214 -15.94 -21.62 -1.35
CA ASP A 214 -15.14 -22.82 -1.04
C ASP A 214 -14.61 -22.85 0.40
N GLY A 215 -14.95 -21.84 1.21
CA GLY A 215 -14.51 -21.67 2.60
C GLY A 215 -13.14 -21.00 2.74
N SER A 216 -12.44 -20.69 1.65
CA SER A 216 -11.16 -19.98 1.73
C SER A 216 -11.32 -18.56 2.26
N MET A 217 -10.36 -18.11 3.07
CA MET A 217 -10.38 -16.75 3.59
C MET A 217 -10.12 -15.77 2.43
N ILE A 218 -10.94 -14.72 2.34
CA ILE A 218 -10.72 -13.61 1.40
C ILE A 218 -10.06 -12.46 2.16
N TYR A 219 -10.59 -12.12 3.33
CA TYR A 219 -10.15 -10.96 4.09
C TYR A 219 -10.41 -11.15 5.58
N SER A 220 -9.50 -10.67 6.43
CA SER A 220 -9.70 -10.56 7.87
C SER A 220 -9.18 -9.20 8.34
N GLY A 221 -10.04 -8.39 8.96
CA GLY A 221 -9.68 -7.02 9.32
C GLY A 221 -10.90 -6.17 9.66
N ALA A 222 -10.73 -4.86 9.59
CA ALA A 222 -11.81 -3.92 9.84
C ALA A 222 -12.66 -3.64 8.58
N PHE A 223 -13.94 -3.41 8.82
CA PHE A 223 -14.94 -3.07 7.83
C PHE A 223 -15.60 -1.74 8.20
N LEU A 224 -15.94 -0.96 7.19
CA LEU A 224 -16.76 0.24 7.33
C LEU A 224 -17.83 0.20 6.23
N LYS A 225 -19.11 0.11 6.62
CA LYS A 225 -20.25 0.04 5.68
C LYS A 225 -20.10 -1.03 4.59
N GLY A 226 -19.60 -2.21 4.96
CA GLY A 226 -19.44 -3.34 4.03
C GLY A 226 -18.13 -3.36 3.25
N VAL A 227 -17.26 -2.35 3.39
CA VAL A 227 -16.00 -2.23 2.63
C VAL A 227 -14.80 -2.40 3.56
N PHE A 228 -13.71 -2.99 3.08
CA PHE A 228 -12.46 -3.13 3.85
C PHE A 228 -11.91 -1.76 4.23
N SER A 229 -11.53 -1.59 5.49
CA SER A 229 -11.06 -0.32 6.05
C SER A 229 -10.13 -0.57 7.23
N GLY A 230 -9.23 0.36 7.51
CA GLY A 230 -8.28 0.22 8.62
C GLY A 230 -7.35 -0.97 8.43
N ASP A 231 -6.82 -1.52 9.52
CA ASP A 231 -5.91 -2.66 9.45
C ASP A 231 -6.62 -3.95 9.00
N GLY A 232 -5.99 -4.67 8.08
CA GLY A 232 -6.49 -5.95 7.62
C GLY A 232 -5.48 -6.79 6.87
N LYS A 233 -5.90 -8.01 6.56
CA LYS A 233 -5.18 -9.03 5.81
C LYS A 233 -6.04 -9.52 4.67
N LEU A 234 -5.52 -9.43 3.46
CA LEU A 234 -6.15 -9.93 2.25
C LEU A 234 -5.47 -11.23 1.83
N TYR A 235 -6.26 -12.23 1.44
CA TYR A 235 -5.81 -13.56 1.11
C TYR A 235 -6.22 -13.94 -0.31
N SER A 236 -5.43 -14.81 -0.93
CA SER A 236 -5.78 -15.58 -2.12
C SER A 236 -6.48 -16.88 -1.69
N GLY A 237 -7.31 -17.48 -2.56
CA GLY A 237 -8.20 -18.63 -2.28
C GLY A 237 -7.56 -19.97 -1.87
N LYS A 238 -6.35 -19.94 -1.29
CA LYS A 238 -5.66 -21.04 -0.59
C LYS A 238 -5.01 -20.54 0.70
N ASP A 239 -5.64 -19.57 1.36
CA ASP A 239 -5.17 -18.89 2.57
C ASP A 239 -3.76 -18.29 2.46
N LYS A 240 -3.34 -17.96 1.23
CA LYS A 240 -2.06 -17.30 0.99
C LYS A 240 -2.23 -15.80 1.13
N LEU A 241 -1.49 -15.19 2.05
CA LEU A 241 -1.51 -13.75 2.27
C LEU A 241 -1.07 -13.02 0.98
N LEU A 242 -1.87 -12.05 0.53
CA LEU A 242 -1.57 -11.16 -0.60
C LEU A 242 -1.19 -9.77 -0.12
N TYR A 243 -1.82 -9.32 0.97
CA TYR A 243 -1.52 -8.02 1.54
C TYR A 243 -1.84 -8.02 3.05
N GLU A 244 -1.01 -7.34 3.83
CA GLU A 244 -1.22 -7.06 5.24
C GLU A 244 -0.89 -5.59 5.49
N GLY A 245 -1.85 -4.81 5.98
CA GLY A 245 -1.65 -3.38 6.18
C GLY A 245 -2.96 -2.63 6.26
N GLN A 246 -2.89 -1.32 6.06
CA GLN A 246 -4.08 -0.48 6.14
C GLN A 246 -4.84 -0.44 4.81
N PHE A 247 -6.16 -0.28 4.94
CA PHE A 247 -7.11 -0.16 3.84
C PHE A 247 -7.93 1.12 4.01
N ASN A 248 -8.22 1.76 2.89
CA ASN A 248 -9.18 2.86 2.81
C ASN A 248 -10.12 2.60 1.64
N ASN A 249 -11.41 2.39 1.92
CA ASN A 249 -12.43 2.03 0.92
C ASN A 249 -12.01 0.85 0.01
N GLY A 250 -11.44 -0.20 0.60
CA GLY A 250 -11.03 -1.39 -0.15
C GLY A 250 -9.69 -1.29 -0.88
N ILE A 251 -9.02 -0.13 -0.81
CA ILE A 251 -7.75 0.14 -1.48
C ILE A 251 -6.63 0.18 -0.44
N TYR A 252 -5.44 -0.33 -0.79
CA TYR A 252 -4.27 -0.28 0.08
C TYR A 252 -3.86 1.17 0.36
N GLU A 253 -3.67 1.49 1.62
CA GLU A 253 -3.33 2.83 2.11
C GLU A 253 -2.35 2.70 3.28
N GLY A 254 -1.51 3.70 3.52
CA GLY A 254 -0.62 3.74 4.68
C GLY A 254 0.40 2.58 4.71
N ALA A 255 0.82 2.17 5.90
CA ALA A 255 1.83 1.13 6.04
C ALA A 255 1.27 -0.26 5.68
N GLY A 256 2.02 -1.01 4.88
CA GLY A 256 1.62 -2.36 4.49
C GLY A 256 2.75 -3.22 3.94
N LYS A 257 2.43 -4.50 3.76
CA LYS A 257 3.26 -5.55 3.18
C LYS A 257 2.46 -6.23 2.07
N GLN A 258 3.03 -6.31 0.88
CA GLN A 258 2.43 -6.98 -0.27
C GLN A 258 3.23 -8.23 -0.63
N PHE A 259 2.51 -9.29 -0.94
CA PHE A 259 3.05 -10.61 -1.24
C PHE A 259 2.63 -11.05 -2.64
N ASP A 260 3.36 -12.00 -3.22
CA ASP A 260 3.00 -12.64 -4.48
C ASP A 260 1.93 -13.75 -4.28
N GLY A 261 1.50 -14.41 -5.36
CA GLY A 261 0.53 -15.52 -5.30
C GLY A 261 1.05 -16.79 -4.60
N ASN A 262 2.32 -16.81 -4.18
CA ASN A 262 2.93 -17.86 -3.41
C ASN A 262 3.16 -17.49 -1.94
N GLY A 263 2.86 -16.25 -1.55
CA GLY A 263 3.11 -15.73 -0.20
C GLY A 263 4.53 -15.22 0.01
N VAL A 264 5.30 -14.98 -1.06
CA VAL A 264 6.63 -14.37 -1.00
C VAL A 264 6.48 -12.86 -0.89
N LEU A 265 7.16 -12.25 0.07
CA LEU A 265 7.14 -10.80 0.29
C LEU A 265 7.74 -10.09 -0.92
N LEU A 266 6.97 -9.18 -1.54
CA LEU A 266 7.41 -8.36 -2.67
C LEU A 266 7.76 -6.95 -2.23
N TYR A 267 6.92 -6.36 -1.39
CA TYR A 267 7.02 -4.96 -0.99
C TYR A 267 6.68 -4.77 0.49
N GLU A 268 7.36 -3.82 1.13
CA GLU A 268 7.09 -3.38 2.49
C GLU A 268 7.27 -1.86 2.58
N GLY A 269 6.24 -1.13 3.00
CA GLY A 269 6.33 0.32 3.16
C GLY A 269 4.99 1.00 3.03
N ASN A 270 5.02 2.28 2.63
CA ASN A 270 3.81 3.09 2.53
C ASN A 270 3.12 2.94 1.17
N PHE A 271 1.80 2.80 1.21
CA PHE A 271 0.90 2.75 0.07
C PHE A 271 0.00 3.99 0.05
N LEU A 272 -0.29 4.49 -1.15
CA LEU A 272 -1.22 5.57 -1.39
C LEU A 272 -2.05 5.20 -2.62
N ALA A 273 -3.38 5.13 -2.46
CA ALA A 273 -4.30 4.73 -3.52
C ALA A 273 -3.89 3.42 -4.23
N GLY A 274 -3.45 2.42 -3.46
CA GLY A 274 -3.10 1.09 -3.97
C GLY A 274 -1.69 0.97 -4.55
N LYS A 275 -0.89 2.04 -4.54
CA LYS A 275 0.48 2.04 -5.09
C LYS A 275 1.48 2.43 -4.01
N LEU A 276 2.70 1.92 -4.10
CA LEU A 276 3.79 2.35 -3.22
C LEU A 276 4.07 3.85 -3.38
N SER A 277 4.18 4.54 -2.26
CA SER A 277 4.45 5.98 -2.21
C SER A 277 5.13 6.33 -0.90
N GLY A 278 6.23 7.07 -0.95
CA GLY A 278 7.08 7.33 0.20
C GLY A 278 8.12 6.22 0.44
N PRO A 279 8.69 6.15 1.65
CA PRO A 279 9.71 5.15 1.99
C PRO A 279 9.16 3.72 1.92
N ALA A 280 9.83 2.85 1.17
CA ALA A 280 9.50 1.44 1.08
C ALA A 280 10.69 0.60 0.63
N LYS A 281 10.54 -0.71 0.78
CA LYS A 281 11.47 -1.75 0.32
C LYS A 281 10.80 -2.63 -0.70
N GLU A 282 11.54 -3.01 -1.73
CA GLU A 282 11.20 -4.09 -2.66
C GLU A 282 12.16 -5.26 -2.44
N TYR A 283 11.65 -6.48 -2.57
CA TYR A 283 12.39 -7.71 -2.34
C TYR A 283 12.47 -8.58 -3.59
N PHE A 284 13.58 -9.30 -3.74
CA PHE A 284 13.69 -10.42 -4.67
C PHE A 284 12.90 -11.63 -4.16
N PRO A 285 12.55 -12.60 -5.04
CA PRO A 285 11.94 -13.86 -4.61
C PRO A 285 12.77 -14.66 -3.60
N SER A 286 14.09 -14.42 -3.55
CA SER A 286 15.01 -14.99 -2.56
C SER A 286 14.86 -14.40 -1.14
N GLY A 287 14.16 -13.27 -1.01
CA GLY A 287 14.02 -12.51 0.24
C GLY A 287 15.09 -11.44 0.44
N PHE A 288 16.09 -11.33 -0.43
CA PHE A 288 17.03 -10.20 -0.39
C PHE A 288 16.34 -8.90 -0.81
N VAL A 289 16.70 -7.80 -0.18
CA VAL A 289 16.24 -6.47 -0.58
C VAL A 289 16.77 -6.19 -1.98
N LYS A 290 15.89 -5.79 -2.89
CA LYS A 290 16.21 -5.32 -4.23
C LYS A 290 16.39 -3.81 -4.26
N TYR A 291 15.51 -3.09 -3.56
CA TYR A 291 15.55 -1.65 -3.46
C TYR A 291 15.09 -1.20 -2.07
N ASP A 292 15.78 -0.21 -1.50
CA ASP A 292 15.43 0.45 -0.25
C ASP A 292 15.49 1.97 -0.46
N GLY A 293 14.34 2.63 -0.48
CA GLY A 293 14.29 4.06 -0.78
C GLY A 293 12.88 4.60 -0.94
N ALA A 294 12.77 5.82 -1.46
CA ALA A 294 11.47 6.42 -1.71
C ALA A 294 10.85 5.91 -3.03
N PHE A 295 9.52 5.82 -3.03
CA PHE A 295 8.68 5.53 -4.18
C PHE A 295 7.74 6.71 -4.45
N LEU A 296 7.37 6.89 -5.71
CA LEU A 296 6.30 7.78 -6.12
C LEU A 296 5.40 7.03 -7.10
N LEU A 297 4.16 6.76 -6.67
CA LEU A 297 3.14 6.06 -7.47
C LEU A 297 3.64 4.74 -8.08
N GLY A 298 4.41 3.96 -7.30
CA GLY A 298 4.96 2.65 -7.69
C GLY A 298 6.30 2.70 -8.42
N SER A 299 6.87 3.87 -8.68
CA SER A 299 8.19 4.02 -9.31
C SER A 299 9.24 4.46 -8.30
N TYR A 300 10.50 4.01 -8.42
CA TYR A 300 11.61 4.52 -7.60
C TYR A 300 11.75 6.03 -7.79
N HIS A 301 11.90 6.75 -6.69
CA HIS A 301 11.97 8.20 -6.68
C HIS A 301 12.77 8.71 -5.48
N GLY A 302 13.42 9.87 -5.59
CA GLY A 302 14.19 10.45 -4.50
C GLY A 302 15.42 9.62 -4.14
N ALA A 303 15.87 9.69 -2.89
CA ALA A 303 17.02 8.92 -2.44
C ALA A 303 16.67 7.43 -2.25
N GLY A 304 17.58 6.55 -2.68
CA GLY A 304 17.45 5.11 -2.48
C GLY A 304 18.74 4.33 -2.75
N SER A 305 18.69 3.06 -2.42
CA SER A 305 19.75 2.08 -2.59
C SER A 305 19.23 0.89 -3.38
N LEU A 306 19.94 0.49 -4.42
CA LEU A 306 19.66 -0.66 -5.27
C LEU A 306 20.67 -1.77 -4.97
N PHE A 307 20.18 -3.00 -4.88
CA PHE A 307 20.98 -4.18 -4.55
C PHE A 307 20.79 -5.27 -5.61
N ASN A 308 21.74 -6.20 -5.69
CA ASN A 308 21.64 -7.39 -6.54
C ASN A 308 21.04 -8.59 -5.77
N GLU A 309 20.88 -9.73 -6.46
CA GLU A 309 20.30 -10.95 -5.86
C GLU A 309 21.17 -11.60 -4.78
N THR A 310 22.42 -11.16 -4.60
CA THR A 310 23.32 -11.59 -3.52
C THR A 310 23.30 -10.63 -2.33
N GLY A 311 22.51 -9.55 -2.40
CA GLY A 311 22.44 -8.50 -1.38
C GLY A 311 23.58 -7.46 -1.44
N SER A 312 24.44 -7.50 -2.47
CA SER A 312 25.49 -6.49 -2.68
C SER A 312 24.88 -5.21 -3.25
N THR A 313 25.30 -4.07 -2.71
CA THR A 313 24.93 -2.76 -3.23
C THR A 313 25.41 -2.59 -4.67
N VAL A 314 24.52 -2.14 -5.55
CA VAL A 314 24.80 -1.81 -6.95
C VAL A 314 24.83 -0.30 -7.16
N TYR A 315 23.96 0.42 -6.46
CA TYR A 315 23.83 1.87 -6.59
C TYR A 315 23.25 2.49 -5.32
N VAL A 316 23.74 3.66 -4.93
CA VAL A 316 23.15 4.52 -3.89
C VAL A 316 23.05 5.94 -4.44
N GLY A 317 21.87 6.53 -4.43
CA GLY A 317 21.71 7.89 -4.95
C GLY A 317 20.28 8.26 -5.24
N SER A 318 20.12 9.22 -6.15
CA SER A 318 18.81 9.77 -6.51
C SER A 318 18.16 9.03 -7.68
N PHE A 319 16.85 8.86 -7.61
CA PHE A 319 16.00 8.23 -8.61
C PHE A 319 14.90 9.17 -9.08
N ALA A 320 14.53 9.06 -10.35
CA ALA A 320 13.32 9.66 -10.88
C ALA A 320 12.70 8.72 -11.92
N ASN A 321 11.38 8.53 -11.84
CA ASN A 321 10.62 7.68 -12.77
C ASN A 321 11.20 6.25 -12.89
N GLY A 322 11.68 5.67 -11.78
CA GLY A 322 12.20 4.30 -11.75
C GLY A 322 13.66 4.13 -12.21
N VAL A 323 14.34 5.21 -12.60
CA VAL A 323 15.74 5.16 -13.08
C VAL A 323 16.65 6.08 -12.28
N GLN A 324 17.96 5.81 -12.27
CA GLN A 324 18.93 6.67 -11.59
C GLN A 324 18.95 8.07 -12.25
N ASN A 325 18.75 9.10 -11.45
CA ASN A 325 18.68 10.49 -11.91
C ASN A 325 19.03 11.45 -10.76
N GLY A 326 20.09 12.24 -10.93
CA GLY A 326 20.70 13.05 -9.88
C GLY A 326 22.04 12.48 -9.42
N SER A 327 22.53 12.91 -8.25
CA SER A 327 23.81 12.44 -7.73
C SER A 327 23.72 11.04 -7.14
N GLY A 328 24.76 10.24 -7.31
CA GLY A 328 24.87 8.91 -6.71
C GLY A 328 26.22 8.24 -6.93
N GLN A 329 26.34 7.06 -6.33
CA GLN A 329 27.50 6.18 -6.41
C GLN A 329 27.08 4.82 -6.98
N ALA A 330 27.86 4.30 -7.92
CA ALA A 330 27.72 2.95 -8.45
C ALA A 330 28.83 2.05 -7.91
N PHE A 331 28.52 0.79 -7.64
CA PHE A 331 29.40 -0.16 -6.96
C PHE A 331 29.64 -1.42 -7.80
N ASN A 332 30.82 -2.02 -7.66
CA ASN A 332 31.13 -3.33 -8.23
C ASN A 332 30.64 -4.47 -7.31
N ALA A 333 30.76 -5.72 -7.78
CA ALA A 333 30.32 -6.89 -7.01
C ALA A 333 31.08 -7.11 -5.69
N ALA A 334 32.29 -6.54 -5.56
CA ALA A 334 33.11 -6.57 -4.34
C ALA A 334 32.80 -5.40 -3.38
N GLY A 335 31.89 -4.50 -3.74
CA GLY A 335 31.51 -3.32 -2.93
C GLY A 335 32.42 -2.10 -3.13
N GLY A 336 33.37 -2.14 -4.06
CA GLY A 336 34.17 -0.97 -4.44
C GLY A 336 33.35 0.01 -5.27
N VAL A 337 33.50 1.31 -4.99
CA VAL A 337 32.89 2.37 -5.81
C VAL A 337 33.52 2.32 -7.19
N VAL A 338 32.70 2.25 -8.24
CA VAL A 338 33.14 2.33 -9.64
C VAL A 338 32.97 3.75 -10.17
N TYR A 339 31.92 4.44 -9.73
CA TYR A 339 31.61 5.79 -10.16
C TYR A 339 30.94 6.59 -9.04
N ASP A 340 31.34 7.85 -8.88
CA ASP A 340 30.71 8.83 -8.01
C ASP A 340 30.44 10.11 -8.80
N GLY A 341 29.17 10.47 -8.98
CA GLY A 341 28.83 11.64 -9.77
C GLY A 341 27.34 11.73 -10.12
N LYS A 342 27.04 12.47 -11.18
CA LYS A 342 25.66 12.70 -11.62
C LYS A 342 25.21 11.66 -12.66
N PHE A 343 23.95 11.27 -12.52
CA PHE A 343 23.25 10.34 -13.38
C PHE A 343 22.09 11.04 -14.07
N VAL A 344 21.85 10.70 -15.33
CA VAL A 344 20.64 11.07 -16.06
C VAL A 344 20.17 9.84 -16.84
N ASN A 345 18.94 9.38 -16.55
CA ASN A 345 18.34 8.19 -17.16
C ASN A 345 19.25 6.94 -17.08
N GLY A 346 19.84 6.71 -15.90
CA GLY A 346 20.71 5.55 -15.66
C GLY A 346 22.12 5.64 -16.23
N LYS A 347 22.48 6.75 -16.89
CA LYS A 347 23.81 6.95 -17.47
C LYS A 347 24.59 8.02 -16.72
N TYR A 348 25.91 7.87 -16.66
CA TYR A 348 26.82 8.89 -16.15
C TYR A 348 26.72 10.18 -16.99
N GLU A 349 26.57 11.32 -16.33
CA GLU A 349 26.33 12.61 -16.98
C GLU A 349 26.89 13.75 -16.11
N GLY A 350 27.52 14.76 -16.72
CA GLY A 350 28.11 15.87 -15.99
C GLY A 350 29.39 15.49 -15.26
N VAL A 351 29.72 16.17 -14.17
CA VAL A 351 30.97 15.94 -13.42
C VAL A 351 30.86 14.69 -12.56
N GLY A 352 31.89 13.84 -12.60
CA GLY A 352 32.03 12.67 -11.74
C GLY A 352 33.46 12.15 -11.64
N THR A 353 33.63 11.11 -10.84
CA THR A 353 34.89 10.38 -10.66
C THR A 353 34.66 8.90 -10.93
N LEU A 354 35.49 8.32 -11.79
CA LEU A 354 35.55 6.90 -12.08
C LEU A 354 36.73 6.30 -11.32
N PHE A 355 36.56 5.11 -10.76
CA PHE A 355 37.56 4.42 -9.98
C PHE A 355 37.91 3.05 -10.60
N ASP A 356 39.11 2.56 -10.32
CA ASP A 356 39.53 1.22 -10.69
C ASP A 356 39.09 0.16 -9.65
N ALA A 357 39.54 -1.09 -9.83
CA ALA A 357 39.20 -2.20 -8.95
C ALA A 357 39.79 -2.06 -7.53
N ASP A 358 40.91 -1.33 -7.40
CA ASP A 358 41.61 -1.09 -6.14
C ASP A 358 41.08 0.18 -5.42
N GLY A 359 40.17 0.92 -6.07
CA GLY A 359 39.56 2.13 -5.55
C GLY A 359 40.37 3.40 -5.84
N ALA A 360 41.41 3.34 -6.68
CA ALA A 360 42.13 4.52 -7.11
C ALA A 360 41.34 5.26 -8.21
N PRO A 361 41.33 6.61 -8.21
CA PRO A 361 40.60 7.37 -9.21
C PRO A 361 41.27 7.21 -10.58
N LEU A 362 40.54 6.62 -11.53
CA LEU A 362 40.96 6.41 -12.92
C LEU A 362 40.76 7.68 -13.77
N TYR A 363 39.70 8.42 -13.47
CA TYR A 363 39.35 9.66 -14.16
C TYR A 363 38.42 10.52 -13.32
N LYS A 364 38.70 11.81 -13.23
CA LYS A 364 37.81 12.82 -12.67
C LYS A 364 37.52 13.84 -13.75
N GLY A 365 36.24 14.11 -14.04
CA GLY A 365 35.88 15.03 -15.12
C GLY A 365 34.46 14.86 -15.62
N PHE A 366 34.25 15.18 -16.90
CA PHE A 366 32.92 15.23 -17.50
C PHE A 366 32.53 13.90 -18.15
N PHE A 367 31.27 13.56 -18.01
CA PHE A 367 30.62 12.41 -18.61
C PHE A 367 29.44 12.85 -19.44
N ARG A 368 29.19 12.17 -20.55
CA ARG A 368 28.02 12.43 -21.40
C ARG A 368 27.49 11.11 -21.94
N GLN A 369 26.23 10.81 -21.62
CA GLN A 369 25.57 9.56 -22.04
C GLN A 369 26.38 8.29 -21.65
N GLY A 370 27.03 8.31 -20.49
CA GLY A 370 27.81 7.17 -19.96
C GLY A 370 29.27 7.11 -20.43
N ASN A 371 29.71 7.97 -21.36
CA ASN A 371 31.08 7.99 -21.85
C ASN A 371 31.88 9.14 -21.23
N LEU A 372 33.20 8.98 -21.15
CA LEU A 372 34.11 10.06 -20.77
C LEU A 372 34.05 11.16 -21.84
N TYR A 373 33.98 12.43 -21.42
CA TYR A 373 33.79 13.59 -22.29
C TYR A 373 34.83 14.67 -21.96
N ALA A 374 36.08 14.42 -22.34
CA ALA A 374 37.19 15.31 -22.01
C ALA A 374 37.09 16.69 -22.69
N GLU A 375 36.33 16.81 -23.76
CA GLU A 375 36.03 18.10 -24.40
C GLU A 375 35.28 19.06 -23.47
N GLY A 376 34.62 18.55 -22.42
CA GLY A 376 33.96 19.38 -21.41
C GLY A 376 34.91 20.28 -20.60
N PHE A 377 36.23 20.04 -20.67
CA PHE A 377 37.21 20.92 -20.06
C PHE A 377 37.60 22.12 -20.92
N ILE A 378 37.38 22.06 -22.24
CA ILE A 378 37.76 23.14 -23.15
C ILE A 378 36.93 24.39 -22.81
N SER A 379 37.59 25.56 -22.81
CA SER A 379 36.97 26.85 -22.45
C SER A 379 36.51 26.97 -21.00
N LEU A 380 36.87 26.04 -20.10
CA LEU A 380 36.69 26.25 -18.66
C LEU A 380 37.69 27.28 -18.13
N SER A 381 37.25 28.09 -17.17
CA SER A 381 38.16 28.94 -16.41
C SER A 381 39.06 28.10 -15.49
N LEU A 382 40.23 28.65 -15.13
CA LEU A 382 41.14 28.06 -14.15
C LEU A 382 40.43 27.71 -12.85
N VAL A 383 39.60 28.63 -12.34
CA VAL A 383 38.82 28.41 -11.12
C VAL A 383 37.93 27.18 -11.28
N LYS A 384 37.19 27.06 -12.39
CA LYS A 384 36.28 25.93 -12.60
C LYS A 384 37.01 24.61 -12.83
N LEU A 385 38.19 24.66 -13.47
CA LEU A 385 39.06 23.52 -13.65
C LEU A 385 39.56 22.99 -12.29
N GLN A 386 40.04 23.88 -11.42
CA GLN A 386 40.50 23.53 -10.07
C GLN A 386 39.35 23.08 -9.16
N GLU A 387 38.16 23.65 -9.27
CA GLU A 387 36.97 23.13 -8.59
C GLU A 387 36.64 21.70 -9.02
N THR A 388 36.83 21.39 -10.31
CA THR A 388 36.50 20.08 -10.87
C THR A 388 37.55 19.03 -10.52
N LEU A 389 38.83 19.34 -10.73
CA LEU A 389 39.93 18.38 -10.60
C LEU A 389 40.64 18.43 -9.24
N GLY A 390 40.55 19.55 -8.53
CA GLY A 390 41.35 19.84 -7.34
C GLY A 390 42.58 20.68 -7.68
N ALA A 391 43.53 20.73 -6.74
CA ALA A 391 44.82 21.38 -6.98
C ALA A 391 45.62 20.62 -8.05
N PRO A 392 46.29 21.32 -8.98
CA PRO A 392 47.25 20.70 -9.89
C PRO A 392 48.44 20.15 -9.12
N ASP A 393 49.20 19.25 -9.74
CA ASP A 393 50.49 18.84 -9.18
C ASP A 393 51.39 20.07 -9.05
N ALA A 394 52.30 20.05 -8.06
CA ALA A 394 53.26 21.13 -7.88
C ALA A 394 53.99 21.42 -9.21
N PRO A 395 54.20 22.71 -9.56
CA PRO A 395 54.87 23.05 -10.81
C PRO A 395 56.21 22.31 -10.85
N VAL A 396 56.41 21.52 -11.90
CA VAL A 396 57.74 21.00 -12.23
C VAL A 396 58.53 22.23 -12.65
N LEU A 397 59.28 22.81 -11.71
CA LEU A 397 60.27 23.84 -12.03
C LEU A 397 61.14 23.24 -13.15
N PRO A 398 61.34 23.94 -14.28
CA PRO A 398 62.35 23.54 -15.23
C PRO A 398 63.66 23.44 -14.45
N LEU A 399 64.26 22.26 -14.40
CA LEU A 399 65.62 22.14 -13.88
C LEU A 399 66.47 23.08 -14.73
N GLU A 400 67.04 24.10 -14.11
CA GLU A 400 68.07 24.92 -14.75
C GLU A 400 69.15 23.97 -15.25
N GLU A 401 69.39 23.95 -16.56
CA GLU A 401 70.48 23.18 -17.16
C GLU A 401 71.80 23.78 -16.66
N GLU A 402 72.38 23.18 -15.62
CA GLU A 402 73.74 23.47 -15.18
C GLU A 402 74.72 23.18 -16.32
N PRO A 403 75.66 24.09 -16.64
CA PRO A 403 76.58 23.91 -17.75
C PRO A 403 77.59 22.80 -17.43
N LEU A 404 77.85 21.97 -18.43
CA LEU A 404 78.88 20.93 -18.41
C LEU A 404 80.26 21.54 -18.10
N GLU A 405 80.84 21.19 -16.95
CA GLU A 405 82.27 21.36 -16.71
C GLU A 405 83.07 20.09 -17.00
N ASP A 406 84.24 20.36 -17.56
CA ASP A 406 85.19 19.52 -18.26
C ASP A 406 85.98 18.58 -17.30
N GLY A 407 86.52 17.52 -17.89
CA GLY A 407 86.87 16.27 -17.20
C GLY A 407 88.05 16.28 -16.23
N THR A 408 88.17 15.16 -15.50
CA THR A 408 89.44 14.46 -15.31
C THR A 408 89.24 13.02 -14.84
N VAL A 409 89.95 12.13 -15.53
CA VAL A 409 90.21 10.69 -15.32
C VAL A 409 90.93 10.52 -13.94
N ILE A 410 90.90 9.40 -13.18
CA ILE A 410 91.61 8.11 -13.39
C ILE A 410 91.14 6.98 -12.43
N GLU A 411 90.99 5.77 -13.00
CA GLU A 411 91.28 4.38 -12.51
C GLU A 411 90.90 3.93 -11.08
N GLY A 412 90.41 2.72 -10.81
CA GLY A 412 90.19 1.43 -11.50
C GLY A 412 89.43 0.53 -10.50
N THR A 413 88.71 -0.55 -10.81
CA THR A 413 89.15 -1.81 -11.44
C THR A 413 87.89 -2.71 -11.57
N LEU A 414 87.77 -3.40 -12.70
CA LEU A 414 86.80 -4.46 -13.08
C LEU A 414 87.25 -5.85 -12.54
N PRO A 415 86.56 -6.99 -12.75
CA PRO A 415 85.13 -7.28 -13.04
C PRO A 415 84.56 -8.58 -12.37
N ASP A 416 83.31 -8.90 -12.73
CA ASP A 416 82.73 -10.24 -13.02
C ASP A 416 81.81 -10.98 -12.02
N ASP A 417 80.67 -11.38 -12.61
CA ASP A 417 79.82 -12.56 -12.47
C ASP A 417 78.75 -12.73 -11.37
N ALA A 418 77.50 -12.68 -11.88
CA ALA A 418 76.52 -13.78 -11.92
C ALA A 418 75.78 -14.27 -10.64
N SER A 419 74.47 -14.02 -10.69
CA SER A 419 73.34 -14.96 -10.49
C SER A 419 73.25 -15.90 -9.26
N ASP A 420 72.02 -15.90 -8.74
CA ASP A 420 71.23 -17.03 -8.22
C ASP A 420 71.26 -17.40 -6.72
N ALA A 421 70.13 -17.04 -6.11
CA ALA A 421 69.10 -17.94 -5.55
C ALA A 421 69.26 -18.60 -4.16
N ASN A 422 68.13 -18.45 -3.44
CA ASN A 422 67.52 -19.32 -2.43
C ASN A 422 68.10 -19.38 -1.00
N GLY A 423 67.19 -19.16 -0.03
CA GLY A 423 67.43 -19.42 1.38
C GLY A 423 66.20 -19.16 2.25
N SER A 424 65.38 -20.19 2.42
CA SER A 424 64.36 -20.33 3.47
C SER A 424 64.96 -20.26 4.88
N VAL A 425 64.12 -20.09 5.92
CA VAL A 425 64.09 -20.83 7.21
C VAL A 425 63.71 -19.97 8.46
N ILE A 426 62.52 -20.28 9.00
CA ILE A 426 62.10 -20.60 10.39
C ILE A 426 62.45 -19.65 11.59
N SER A 427 61.42 -19.45 12.42
CA SER A 427 61.29 -18.78 13.74
C SER A 427 62.29 -19.16 14.86
N PRO A 428 62.30 -18.46 16.03
CA PRO A 428 61.45 -18.89 17.17
C PRO A 428 60.91 -17.78 18.13
N LEU A 429 60.01 -18.21 19.04
CA LEU A 429 59.32 -17.56 20.19
C LEU A 429 60.28 -17.27 21.39
N PRO A 430 59.91 -16.53 22.50
CA PRO A 430 58.90 -16.96 23.51
C PRO A 430 58.05 -15.87 24.27
N SER A 431 56.84 -16.31 24.70
CA SER A 431 56.09 -16.12 25.98
C SER A 431 56.02 -14.78 26.77
N ALA A 432 54.78 -14.33 27.09
CA ALA A 432 54.27 -14.09 28.46
C ALA A 432 52.79 -13.60 28.50
N ALA A 433 52.02 -14.02 29.51
CA ALA A 433 50.69 -13.51 29.93
C ALA A 433 50.78 -12.94 31.37
N PRO A 434 49.80 -12.14 31.88
CA PRO A 434 48.67 -12.74 32.63
C PRO A 434 47.29 -12.00 32.62
N THR A 435 46.26 -12.74 33.09
CA THR A 435 44.87 -12.53 33.60
C THR A 435 44.26 -11.15 33.95
N ALA A 436 42.94 -10.94 33.70
CA ALA A 436 41.80 -10.96 34.68
C ALA A 436 40.43 -10.40 34.14
N THR A 437 39.32 -11.10 34.48
CA THR A 437 37.87 -10.74 34.74
C THR A 437 37.22 -9.45 34.17
N ASP A 438 35.94 -9.40 33.73
CA ASP A 438 34.69 -9.63 34.51
C ASP A 438 33.41 -9.72 33.61
N GLN A 439 32.30 -10.18 34.22
CA GLN A 439 30.98 -10.54 33.68
C GLN A 439 30.01 -9.36 33.45
N GLY A 440 28.90 -9.59 32.71
CA GLY A 440 27.68 -8.79 32.84
C GLY A 440 26.62 -9.01 31.74
N ALA A 441 25.70 -9.94 31.95
CA ALA A 441 24.40 -10.00 31.27
C ALA A 441 23.42 -8.97 31.88
N ILE A 442 22.39 -8.53 31.13
CA ILE A 442 21.01 -8.21 31.58
C ILE A 442 20.16 -7.71 30.38
N GLN A 443 19.07 -8.41 30.09
CA GLN A 443 17.77 -7.90 29.62
C GLN A 443 16.93 -7.58 30.89
N PRO A 444 15.92 -6.67 30.94
CA PRO A 444 14.71 -6.76 30.09
C PRO A 444 13.88 -5.45 29.84
N SER A 445 12.94 -5.58 28.90
CA SER A 445 11.56 -5.05 28.80
C SER A 445 11.07 -3.81 29.57
N ALA A 446 10.37 -2.89 28.87
CA ALA A 446 9.05 -2.35 29.27
C ALA A 446 8.47 -1.37 28.20
N THR A 447 7.26 -1.64 27.70
CA THR A 447 6.25 -0.63 27.32
C THR A 447 5.59 -0.12 28.62
N PRO A 448 4.90 1.06 28.69
CA PRO A 448 3.47 1.07 28.32
C PRO A 448 2.81 2.46 27.98
N THR A 449 1.61 2.40 27.38
CA THR A 449 0.36 3.21 27.62
C THR A 449 0.13 4.64 27.07
N ALA A 450 -0.96 4.74 26.28
CA ALA A 450 -2.08 5.73 26.12
C ALA A 450 -1.79 7.26 26.08
N THR A 451 -2.52 8.07 25.29
CA THR A 451 -3.91 8.57 25.52
C THR A 451 -4.26 9.49 24.32
N ASP A 452 -5.28 9.22 23.50
CA ASP A 452 -6.68 9.71 23.48
C ASP A 452 -6.94 11.22 23.23
N GLN A 453 -7.93 11.46 22.34
CA GLN A 453 -8.85 12.60 22.16
C GLN A 453 -8.62 13.74 21.13
N GLY A 454 -9.51 13.71 20.12
CA GLY A 454 -10.38 14.83 19.69
C GLY A 454 -9.89 15.69 18.51
N ALA A 455 -10.69 16.27 17.63
CA ALA A 455 -12.12 16.23 17.32
C ALA A 455 -12.34 17.18 16.11
N ILE A 456 -13.25 16.82 15.18
CA ILE A 456 -14.12 17.70 14.36
C ILE A 456 -13.57 18.32 13.04
N GLN A 457 -14.05 17.71 11.94
CA GLN A 457 -14.66 18.18 10.66
C GLN A 457 -15.16 19.65 10.53
N PRO A 458 -15.64 20.19 9.36
CA PRO A 458 -16.30 19.46 8.26
C PRO A 458 -16.07 19.92 6.79
N SER A 459 -16.42 19.02 5.85
CA SER A 459 -17.13 19.23 4.55
C SER A 459 -16.46 20.10 3.44
N ALA A 460 -16.55 19.85 2.12
CA ALA A 460 -17.50 19.13 1.28
C ALA A 460 -16.88 18.71 -0.09
N THR A 461 -17.43 17.66 -0.70
CA THR A 461 -17.36 17.25 -2.13
C THR A 461 -18.47 17.97 -2.95
N PRO A 462 -18.69 17.80 -4.28
CA PRO A 462 -17.96 17.06 -5.34
C PRO A 462 -17.91 17.77 -6.75
N GLU A 463 -17.51 17.00 -7.77
CA GLU A 463 -17.85 17.09 -9.22
C GLU A 463 -16.84 17.65 -10.25
N ALA A 464 -16.17 16.69 -10.91
CA ALA A 464 -16.19 16.38 -12.36
C ALA A 464 -16.16 17.48 -13.45
N SER A 465 -15.15 17.36 -14.32
CA SER A 465 -15.19 17.36 -15.81
C SER A 465 -14.27 18.35 -16.55
N ALA A 466 -13.42 17.75 -17.41
CA ALA A 466 -13.00 18.14 -18.77
C ALA A 466 -12.46 19.56 -19.11
N VAL A 467 -11.14 19.61 -19.40
CA VAL A 467 -10.35 20.22 -20.54
C VAL A 467 -11.01 21.39 -21.34
N PRO A 468 -10.35 22.53 -21.72
CA PRO A 468 -8.97 22.66 -22.25
C PRO A 468 -8.15 23.95 -21.94
N SER A 469 -6.84 23.87 -22.23
CA SER A 469 -5.93 24.91 -22.77
C SER A 469 -5.63 26.24 -22.04
N SER A 470 -4.38 26.68 -22.26
CA SER A 470 -3.82 28.04 -22.24
C SER A 470 -3.07 28.51 -20.99
N SER A 471 -1.84 28.92 -21.26
CA SER A 471 -0.87 29.64 -20.42
C SER A 471 -1.39 31.01 -19.99
N PRO A 472 -0.86 31.56 -18.89
CA PRO A 472 -0.34 32.92 -18.96
C PRO A 472 0.95 33.16 -18.15
N THR A 473 1.81 33.97 -18.75
CA THR A 473 2.80 34.84 -18.11
C THR A 473 2.13 35.88 -17.20
N PRO A 474 2.85 36.45 -16.21
CA PRO A 474 2.55 37.79 -15.73
C PRO A 474 3.66 38.76 -16.20
N ASN A 475 3.27 39.71 -17.04
CA ASN A 475 3.91 41.03 -17.05
C ASN A 475 3.10 41.91 -16.10
N ASN A 476 3.79 42.68 -15.26
CA ASN A 476 3.25 43.94 -14.78
C ASN A 476 4.08 45.08 -15.34
N GLU A 477 3.31 46.02 -15.86
CA GLU A 477 3.60 47.19 -16.67
C GLU A 477 4.38 48.28 -15.90
N VAL A 478 5.42 48.87 -16.51
CA VAL A 478 5.43 50.09 -17.36
C VAL A 478 5.34 51.38 -16.54
N GLN A 479 6.31 52.29 -16.78
CA GLN A 479 6.06 53.64 -17.32
C GLN A 479 7.39 54.33 -17.64
N THR A 480 7.77 54.41 -18.93
CA THR A 480 7.58 55.55 -19.87
C THR A 480 8.71 56.59 -19.76
N LEU A 481 9.28 57.19 -20.81
CA LEU A 481 8.73 57.62 -22.09
C LEU A 481 9.88 58.06 -23.05
N SER A 482 9.66 57.83 -24.36
CA SER A 482 10.03 58.66 -25.55
C SER A 482 11.51 58.97 -25.84
N ALA A 483 12.09 58.47 -26.94
CA ALA A 483 12.06 58.99 -28.34
C ALA A 483 13.41 59.71 -28.62
N SER A 484 14.07 59.68 -29.78
CA SER A 484 13.80 59.27 -31.16
C SER A 484 15.13 59.35 -31.95
N ASN A 485 15.23 58.59 -33.05
CA ASN A 485 16.12 58.69 -34.23
C ASN A 485 17.23 59.75 -34.25
N GLU A 486 18.46 59.34 -34.62
CA GLU A 486 19.06 59.68 -35.93
C GLU A 486 20.41 58.95 -36.14
N SER A 487 20.65 58.57 -37.40
CA SER A 487 21.87 57.98 -37.93
C SER A 487 22.65 59.02 -38.74
N VAL A 488 23.97 59.22 -38.54
CA VAL A 488 24.93 59.66 -39.58
C VAL A 488 26.37 59.28 -39.19
N THR A 489 27.15 58.92 -40.21
CA THR A 489 28.56 58.49 -40.32
C THR A 489 29.61 59.60 -40.43
N ILE A 490 30.84 59.28 -39.97
CA ILE A 490 32.21 59.55 -40.52
C ILE A 490 32.78 61.00 -40.62
N ALA A 491 33.93 61.14 -39.93
CA ALA A 491 35.19 61.88 -40.19
C ALA A 491 35.32 63.42 -40.10
N ASP A 492 36.49 63.77 -39.54
CA ASP A 492 37.43 64.86 -39.88
C ASP A 492 37.61 66.10 -38.96
N ILE A 493 38.85 66.16 -38.42
CA ILE A 493 39.81 67.28 -38.43
C ILE A 493 39.73 68.39 -37.33
N ALA A 494 40.71 68.29 -36.42
CA ALA A 494 41.63 69.30 -35.84
C ALA A 494 41.17 70.74 -35.49
N THR A 495 41.49 71.23 -34.28
CA THR A 495 42.64 72.15 -33.98
C THR A 495 42.64 72.72 -32.53
N MET A 496 43.78 72.52 -31.86
CA MET A 496 44.64 73.39 -31.00
C MET A 496 44.11 74.39 -29.93
N THR A 497 45.04 74.62 -28.96
CA THR A 497 45.20 75.69 -27.93
C THR A 497 44.58 75.37 -26.55
N ASP A 498 45.26 75.43 -25.39
CA ASP A 498 46.49 76.11 -24.95
C ASP A 498 47.15 75.39 -23.74
N ALA A 499 48.46 75.56 -23.58
CA ALA A 499 49.24 75.33 -22.36
C ALA A 499 49.80 76.67 -21.83
N PRO A 500 50.20 76.78 -20.54
CA PRO A 500 51.64 76.71 -20.17
C PRO A 500 51.85 76.11 -18.74
N ALA A 501 53.02 75.76 -18.16
CA ALA A 501 54.45 75.81 -18.46
C ALA A 501 55.24 74.90 -17.47
N SER A 502 56.32 74.25 -17.96
CA SER A 502 57.74 74.23 -17.51
C SER A 502 58.07 73.98 -16.01
N ASP A 503 58.91 73.01 -15.61
CA ASP A 503 60.36 72.94 -15.88
C ASP A 503 61.02 71.54 -15.76
N SER A 504 62.01 71.31 -16.64
CA SER A 504 63.27 70.52 -16.53
C SER A 504 63.32 68.98 -16.77
N VAL A 505 64.37 68.58 -17.52
CA VAL A 505 64.74 67.32 -18.24
C VAL A 505 66.19 66.95 -17.76
N PRO A 506 66.75 65.70 -17.76
CA PRO A 506 66.82 64.74 -18.88
C PRO A 506 66.79 63.21 -18.52
N PRO A 507 66.92 62.29 -19.52
CA PRO A 507 66.18 61.03 -19.57
C PRO A 507 67.01 59.80 -19.16
N ILE A 508 66.32 58.72 -18.81
CA ILE A 508 66.88 57.36 -18.82
C ILE A 508 65.89 56.47 -19.57
N GLU A 509 66.36 55.94 -20.69
CA GLU A 509 65.74 54.88 -21.48
C GLU A 509 65.49 53.66 -20.59
N GLY A 510 64.28 53.11 -20.67
CA GLY A 510 63.93 51.83 -20.08
C GLY A 510 62.77 51.27 -20.88
N GLU A 511 63.09 50.35 -21.79
CA GLU A 511 62.13 49.47 -22.43
C GLU A 511 61.15 48.94 -21.37
N ILE A 512 59.87 49.25 -21.55
CA ILE A 512 58.79 48.45 -20.96
C ILE A 512 58.86 47.10 -21.65
N GLY A 513 59.58 46.17 -21.03
CA GLY A 513 59.44 44.76 -21.34
C GLY A 513 57.98 44.40 -21.12
N GLU A 514 57.29 44.00 -22.19
CA GLU A 514 56.10 43.18 -22.07
C GLU A 514 56.49 41.96 -21.22
N GLU A 515 55.99 41.90 -20.00
CA GLU A 515 56.09 40.71 -19.18
C GLU A 515 55.27 39.64 -19.90
N VAL A 516 55.94 38.85 -20.73
CA VAL A 516 55.33 37.73 -21.45
C VAL A 516 54.76 36.79 -20.40
N ILE A 517 53.44 36.85 -20.19
CA ILE A 517 52.73 35.91 -19.34
C ILE A 517 52.85 34.54 -20.02
N LEU A 518 53.84 33.76 -19.58
CA LEU A 518 54.06 32.41 -20.11
C LEU A 518 52.78 31.58 -19.93
N PRO A 519 52.36 30.80 -20.94
CA PRO A 519 51.18 29.97 -20.81
C PRO A 519 51.36 29.00 -19.64
N GLN A 520 50.51 29.13 -18.62
CA GLN A 520 50.60 28.27 -17.46
C GLN A 520 50.17 26.86 -17.85
N THR A 521 51.09 25.92 -17.67
CA THR A 521 50.82 24.50 -17.88
C THR A 521 50.48 23.86 -16.54
N LEU A 522 49.28 23.30 -16.43
CA LEU A 522 48.84 22.57 -15.26
C LEU A 522 48.79 21.08 -15.55
N THR A 523 49.49 20.29 -14.76
CA THR A 523 49.52 18.83 -14.92
C THR A 523 48.82 18.16 -13.75
N PHE A 524 48.00 17.15 -14.08
CA PHE A 524 47.32 16.27 -13.15
C PHE A 524 47.73 14.85 -13.49
N SER A 525 48.90 14.44 -12.99
CA SER A 525 49.61 13.22 -13.35
C SER A 525 48.80 11.97 -13.01
N ALA A 526 48.12 11.98 -11.86
CA ALA A 526 47.23 10.89 -11.45
C ALA A 526 46.09 10.66 -12.46
N MET A 527 45.58 11.74 -13.07
CA MET A 527 44.51 11.67 -14.08
C MET A 527 45.03 11.53 -15.51
N GLN A 528 46.35 11.65 -15.71
CA GLN A 528 47.01 11.65 -17.01
C GLN A 528 46.50 12.77 -17.94
N LEU A 529 46.36 13.97 -17.37
CA LEU A 529 45.89 15.20 -18.04
C LEU A 529 46.91 16.32 -17.87
N SER A 530 47.10 17.12 -18.92
CA SER A 530 47.86 18.36 -18.89
C SER A 530 47.10 19.45 -19.65
N PHE A 531 46.99 20.63 -19.05
CA PHE A 531 46.22 21.76 -19.54
C PHE A 531 47.15 22.92 -19.83
N VAL A 532 46.99 23.55 -21.00
CA VAL A 532 47.64 24.81 -21.33
C VAL A 532 46.59 25.90 -21.25
N LEU A 533 46.83 26.86 -20.39
CA LEU A 533 45.94 27.99 -20.16
C LEU A 533 46.33 29.19 -21.03
N GLU A 534 45.33 29.93 -21.46
CA GLU A 534 45.47 31.20 -22.17
C GLU A 534 44.82 32.31 -21.33
N VAL A 535 45.40 33.50 -21.40
CA VAL A 535 44.92 34.70 -20.72
C VAL A 535 43.71 35.25 -21.47
N ASP A 536 42.66 35.63 -20.75
CA ASP A 536 41.55 36.39 -21.31
C ASP A 536 42.00 37.83 -21.62
N VAL A 537 41.89 38.23 -22.88
CA VAL A 537 42.31 39.54 -23.38
C VAL A 537 41.55 40.68 -22.69
N ASP A 538 40.29 40.44 -22.32
CA ASP A 538 39.43 41.44 -21.66
C ASP A 538 39.55 41.40 -20.14
N ASN A 539 40.14 40.34 -19.58
CA ASN A 539 40.38 40.17 -18.15
C ASN A 539 41.69 39.40 -17.90
N PRO A 540 42.84 40.09 -17.76
CA PRO A 540 44.14 39.44 -17.62
C PRO A 540 44.30 38.57 -16.36
N GLU A 541 43.35 38.62 -15.42
CA GLU A 541 43.29 37.73 -14.25
C GLU A 541 42.50 36.43 -14.51
N ALA A 542 41.78 36.34 -15.64
CA ALA A 542 41.01 35.16 -16.02
C ALA A 542 41.79 34.29 -17.02
N PHE A 543 42.13 33.08 -16.59
CA PHE A 543 42.72 32.07 -17.44
C PHE A 543 41.66 31.06 -17.89
N TYR A 544 41.69 30.62 -19.14
CA TYR A 544 40.84 29.55 -19.64
C TYR A 544 41.65 28.43 -20.31
N VAL A 545 41.06 27.23 -20.36
CA VAL A 545 41.67 26.08 -21.03
C VAL A 545 41.58 26.26 -22.54
N GLN A 546 42.73 26.59 -23.15
CA GLN A 546 42.88 26.64 -24.60
C GLN A 546 43.14 25.25 -25.18
N ARG A 547 43.93 24.44 -24.45
CA ARG A 547 44.35 23.11 -24.90
C ARG A 547 44.46 22.11 -23.76
N LEU A 548 44.02 20.88 -24.05
CA LEU A 548 44.11 19.72 -23.18
C LEU A 548 44.89 18.61 -23.87
N THR A 549 45.92 18.10 -23.22
CA THR A 549 46.64 16.89 -23.62
C THR A 549 46.34 15.76 -22.63
N THR A 550 45.99 14.58 -23.15
CA THR A 550 45.82 13.38 -22.34
C THR A 550 46.57 12.19 -22.91
N TRP A 551 47.11 11.38 -22.01
CA TRP A 551 47.65 10.04 -22.29
C TRP A 551 46.86 8.96 -21.55
N ASN A 552 45.66 9.29 -21.04
CA ASN A 552 44.75 8.35 -20.41
C ASN A 552 44.20 7.36 -21.46
N PRO A 553 44.52 6.06 -21.36
CA PRO A 553 44.16 5.08 -22.38
C PRO A 553 42.64 4.96 -22.57
N VAL A 554 41.88 5.08 -21.48
CA VAL A 554 40.41 4.96 -21.51
C VAL A 554 39.79 6.13 -22.26
N ILE A 555 40.24 7.36 -21.99
CA ILE A 555 39.76 8.56 -22.70
C ILE A 555 40.09 8.44 -24.19
N MET A 556 41.33 8.07 -24.52
CA MET A 556 41.78 7.97 -25.91
C MET A 556 40.98 6.92 -26.69
N GLU A 557 40.82 5.72 -26.15
CA GLU A 557 40.09 4.65 -26.81
C GLU A 557 38.60 4.97 -26.99
N GLN A 558 37.93 5.51 -25.98
CA GLN A 558 36.52 5.88 -26.08
C GLN A 558 36.30 7.02 -27.08
N THR A 559 37.14 8.07 -27.02
CA THR A 559 37.02 9.23 -27.91
C THR A 559 37.28 8.83 -29.36
N TYR A 560 38.33 8.06 -29.61
CA TYR A 560 38.67 7.57 -30.95
C TYR A 560 37.55 6.67 -31.51
N SER A 561 37.05 5.73 -30.71
CA SER A 561 35.97 4.82 -31.13
C SER A 561 34.68 5.59 -31.45
N ARG A 562 34.34 6.61 -30.65
CA ARG A 562 33.18 7.49 -30.88
C ARG A 562 33.29 8.25 -32.20
N LEU A 563 34.46 8.82 -32.50
CA LEU A 563 34.70 9.58 -33.72
C LEU A 563 34.65 8.70 -34.98
N LEU A 564 35.18 7.47 -34.90
CA LEU A 564 35.07 6.48 -35.96
C LEU A 564 33.62 6.04 -36.19
N ALA A 565 32.87 5.77 -35.12
CA ALA A 565 31.46 5.38 -35.23
C ALA A 565 30.60 6.49 -35.85
N ALA A 566 30.92 7.75 -35.56
CA ALA A 566 30.29 8.92 -36.16
C ALA A 566 30.70 9.17 -37.62
N LYS A 567 31.61 8.35 -38.18
CA LYS A 567 32.18 8.52 -39.53
C LYS A 567 32.76 9.93 -39.76
N THR A 568 33.35 10.49 -38.70
CA THR A 568 33.91 11.84 -38.75
C THR A 568 35.09 11.89 -39.72
N VAL A 569 35.12 12.89 -40.60
CA VAL A 569 36.22 13.08 -41.54
C VAL A 569 37.49 13.44 -40.75
N SER A 570 38.59 12.76 -41.04
CA SER A 570 39.91 13.05 -40.45
C SER A 570 40.93 13.43 -41.51
N ALA A 571 41.82 14.35 -41.15
CA ALA A 571 43.06 14.58 -41.88
C ALA A 571 44.15 13.70 -41.28
N LYS A 572 45.00 13.12 -42.13
CA LYS A 572 46.12 12.27 -41.73
C LYS A 572 47.42 12.95 -42.13
N GLU A 573 48.31 13.12 -41.17
CA GLU A 573 49.64 13.68 -41.37
C GLU A 573 50.68 12.66 -40.90
N GLN A 574 51.65 12.31 -41.75
CA GLN A 574 52.77 11.45 -41.36
C GLN A 574 53.90 12.30 -40.81
N LEU A 575 54.44 11.89 -39.66
CA LEU A 575 55.58 12.55 -39.04
C LEU A 575 56.89 11.86 -39.44
N GLU A 576 57.99 12.62 -39.47
CA GLU A 576 59.32 12.13 -39.88
C GLU A 576 59.82 10.93 -39.06
N ASN A 577 59.31 10.76 -37.84
CA ASN A 577 59.63 9.67 -36.92
C ASN A 577 58.79 8.38 -37.12
N GLY A 578 58.03 8.29 -38.21
CA GLY A 578 57.18 7.13 -38.53
C GLY A 578 55.87 7.07 -37.73
N ARG A 579 55.56 8.08 -36.92
CA ARG A 579 54.25 8.24 -36.27
C ARG A 579 53.26 8.95 -37.20
N THR A 580 51.99 8.93 -36.84
CA THR A 580 50.93 9.57 -37.63
C THR A 580 50.05 10.41 -36.72
N ASN A 581 49.78 11.66 -37.12
CA ASN A 581 48.72 12.47 -36.54
C ASN A 581 47.40 12.20 -37.28
N LEU A 582 46.34 11.88 -36.53
CA LEU A 582 44.97 11.84 -37.03
C LEU A 582 44.21 13.00 -36.42
N ILE A 583 43.80 13.94 -37.26
CA ILE A 583 43.15 15.19 -36.84
C ILE A 583 41.67 15.09 -37.19
N PHE A 584 40.80 15.22 -36.19
CA PHE A 584 39.36 15.27 -36.31
C PHE A 584 38.86 16.66 -35.93
N LYS A 585 37.83 17.14 -36.63
CA LYS A 585 37.11 18.36 -36.23
C LYS A 585 35.76 17.95 -35.63
N SER A 586 35.51 18.38 -34.39
CA SER A 586 34.24 18.17 -33.69
C SER A 586 33.73 19.51 -33.17
N GLY A 587 32.79 20.13 -33.90
CA GLY A 587 32.30 21.47 -33.57
C GLY A 587 33.42 22.51 -33.66
N THR A 588 33.68 23.20 -32.55
CA THR A 588 34.76 24.18 -32.37
C THR A 588 36.04 23.57 -31.80
N THR A 589 36.15 22.25 -31.66
CA THR A 589 37.34 21.60 -31.10
C THR A 589 38.06 20.78 -32.17
N LEU A 590 39.39 20.92 -32.24
CA LEU A 590 40.27 20.01 -32.98
C LEU A 590 40.78 18.92 -32.05
N LEU A 591 40.67 17.67 -32.50
CA LEU A 591 41.18 16.50 -31.78
C LEU A 591 42.30 15.86 -32.60
N THR A 592 43.52 15.94 -32.10
CA THR A 592 44.71 15.38 -32.75
C THR A 592 45.19 14.15 -31.97
N PHE A 593 45.04 12.98 -32.59
CA PHE A 593 45.57 11.73 -32.05
C PHE A 593 46.96 11.48 -32.61
N LEU A 594 47.94 11.33 -31.72
CA LEU A 594 49.25 10.78 -32.08
C LEU A 594 49.15 9.26 -32.07
N MET A 595 49.40 8.65 -33.23
CA MET A 595 49.31 7.21 -33.43
C MET A 595 50.71 6.58 -33.50
N ASN A 596 50.88 5.46 -32.81
CA ASN A 596 52.05 4.59 -32.92
C ASN A 596 51.58 3.17 -33.30
N LYS A 597 52.04 2.65 -34.46
CA LYS A 597 51.62 1.34 -34.99
C LYS A 597 50.09 1.13 -34.96
N ASN A 598 49.33 2.15 -35.38
CA ASN A 598 47.86 2.21 -35.38
C ASN A 598 47.17 2.21 -34.00
N LYS A 599 47.89 2.43 -32.90
CA LYS A 599 47.30 2.65 -31.58
C LYS A 599 47.46 4.12 -31.15
N PRO A 600 46.42 4.76 -30.60
CA PRO A 600 46.54 6.11 -30.05
C PRO A 600 47.43 6.07 -28.80
N VAL A 601 48.43 6.96 -28.74
CA VAL A 601 49.34 7.08 -27.59
C VAL A 601 49.22 8.43 -26.88
N ARG A 602 48.66 9.43 -27.55
CA ARG A 602 48.36 10.76 -26.99
C ARG A 602 47.19 11.37 -27.76
N LEU A 603 46.33 12.07 -27.04
CA LEU A 603 45.26 12.89 -27.60
C LEU A 603 45.47 14.34 -27.17
N GLU A 604 45.51 15.24 -28.14
CA GLU A 604 45.50 16.69 -27.92
C GLU A 604 44.18 17.27 -28.42
N MET A 605 43.55 18.10 -27.58
CA MET A 605 42.33 18.82 -27.89
C MET A 605 42.59 20.31 -27.79
N SER A 606 42.28 21.06 -28.84
CA SER A 606 42.41 22.51 -28.85
C SER A 606 41.13 23.18 -29.32
N SER A 607 40.80 24.31 -28.71
CA SER A 607 39.71 25.16 -29.20
C SER A 607 40.13 25.84 -30.49
N ILE A 608 39.28 25.78 -31.52
CA ILE A 608 39.34 26.64 -32.69
C ILE A 608 38.66 27.94 -32.25
N LEU A 609 39.43 28.83 -31.64
CA LEU A 609 39.00 30.23 -31.57
C LEU A 609 38.87 30.69 -33.02
N THR A 610 37.65 30.97 -33.45
CA THR A 610 37.47 31.75 -34.68
C THR A 610 37.93 33.14 -34.29
N GLY A 611 39.17 33.46 -34.64
CA GLY A 611 39.63 34.85 -34.63
C GLY A 611 38.58 35.67 -35.36
N SER A 612 38.03 36.66 -34.67
CA SER A 612 37.39 37.79 -35.30
C SER A 612 38.42 38.44 -36.23
N GLU A 613 38.32 38.14 -37.52
CA GLU A 613 38.78 39.01 -38.61
C GLU A 613 37.57 39.44 -39.44
#